data_AF-A0A7X5N1L9-F1
#
_entry.id   AF-A0A7X5N1L9-F1
#
_cell.length_a   1.000
_cell.length_b   1.000
_cell.length_c   1.000
_cell.angle_alpha   90.00
_cell.angle_beta   90.00
_cell.angle_gamma   90.00
#
_symmetry.space_group_name_H-M   'P 1'
#
loop_
_entity.id
_entity.type
_entity.pdbx_description
1 polymer ?
#
loop_
_entity_poly.entity_id
_entity_poly.type
_entity_poly.pdbx_seq_one_letter_code
_entity_poly.pdbx_strand_id
1 'polypeptide(L)'
;YAVGDGTGTSAIPYQVRFNLPFAGAAPSVTTTSKQLGLYIQDDWDVNDKLQLNIGVRWDGEKIPSYLDNVTPPEVVAALNGPGTDPAVSATYAEQLAKGGVDINDYISNGRNRKQDNNNFAPRLGFSYDFRGDESLVLFGGAGRSYDRNLFDVMGLEQIKSALAQYTIR
;
A
#
# COMPACT_ATOMS: atom_id res chain seq x y z
N TYR A 1 22.06 8.19 27.98
CA TYR A 1 23.14 9.14 27.67
C TYR A 1 23.70 9.64 28.98
N ALA A 2 25.02 9.61 29.14
CA ALA A 2 25.70 10.55 30.01
C ALA A 2 26.64 11.32 29.08
N VAL A 3 26.12 12.38 28.48
CA VAL A 3 26.94 13.38 27.79
C VAL A 3 27.40 14.37 28.85
N GLY A 4 28.68 14.29 29.22
CA GLY A 4 29.36 15.39 29.87
C GLY A 4 29.79 16.38 28.80
N ASP A 5 29.51 17.66 29.02
CA ASP A 5 29.79 18.73 28.08
C ASP A 5 31.29 18.78 27.72
N GLY A 6 31.62 18.82 26.43
CA GLY A 6 33.00 18.92 25.92
C GLY A 6 33.79 17.61 25.75
N THR A 7 33.24 16.45 26.12
CA THR A 7 33.87 15.15 25.83
C THR A 7 33.14 14.48 24.67
N GLY A 8 33.84 14.25 23.55
CA GLY A 8 33.29 13.57 22.38
C GLY A 8 32.74 12.17 22.67
N THR A 9 32.27 11.48 21.63
CA THR A 9 31.72 10.13 21.75
C THR A 9 32.71 9.18 22.45
N SER A 10 32.31 8.56 23.57
CA SER A 10 33.10 7.57 24.31
C SER A 10 33.65 6.48 23.37
N ALA A 11 34.94 6.16 23.51
CA ALA A 11 35.62 5.12 22.72
C ALA A 11 35.07 3.70 22.99
N ILE A 12 34.35 3.51 24.10
CA ILE A 12 33.71 2.25 24.44
C ILE A 12 32.22 2.35 24.07
N PRO A 13 31.73 1.53 23.12
CA PRO A 13 30.30 1.50 22.78
C PRO A 13 29.49 1.09 24.02
N TYR A 14 28.60 1.98 24.47
CA TYR A 14 27.82 1.80 25.70
C TYR A 14 26.51 1.01 25.49
N GLN A 15 26.10 0.82 24.24
CA GLN A 15 24.89 0.09 23.88
C GLN A 15 25.07 -0.58 22.52
N VAL A 16 24.73 -1.85 22.44
CA VAL A 16 24.49 -2.56 21.18
C VAL A 16 22.98 -2.81 21.09
N ARG A 17 22.36 -2.40 19.98
CA ARG A 17 20.94 -2.69 19.71
C ARG A 17 20.87 -3.77 18.65
N PHE A 18 20.23 -4.89 18.99
CA PHE A 18 19.85 -5.89 18.01
C PHE A 18 18.35 -5.75 17.76
N ASN A 19 17.95 -5.56 16.50
CA ASN A 19 16.55 -5.70 16.11
C ASN A 19 16.27 -7.19 15.92
N LEU A 20 16.03 -7.89 17.03
CA LEU A 20 15.60 -9.29 16.98
C LEU A 20 14.07 -9.34 16.86
N PRO A 21 13.53 -10.21 15.98
CA PRO A 21 12.11 -10.44 15.95
C PRO A 21 11.58 -10.98 17.28
N PHE A 22 10.40 -10.52 17.68
CA PHE A 22 9.69 -11.09 18.82
C PHE A 22 9.34 -12.56 18.53
N ALA A 23 9.15 -13.36 19.59
CA ALA A 23 8.89 -14.79 19.45
C ALA A 23 7.65 -15.02 18.55
N GLY A 24 7.84 -15.69 17.41
CA GLY A 24 6.79 -15.93 16.41
C GLY A 24 6.74 -14.94 15.24
N ALA A 25 7.57 -13.89 15.25
CA ALA A 25 7.66 -12.94 14.14
C ALA A 25 8.68 -13.36 13.07
N ALA A 26 8.35 -13.13 11.80
CA ALA A 26 9.27 -13.30 10.69
C ALA A 26 9.75 -11.92 10.17
N PRO A 27 11.06 -11.64 10.12
CA PRO A 27 11.59 -10.38 9.63
C PRO A 27 11.60 -10.31 8.09
N SER A 28 11.00 -11.29 7.43
CA SER A 28 10.86 -11.38 5.98
C SER A 28 9.44 -11.82 5.63
N VAL A 29 8.97 -11.34 4.48
CA VAL A 29 7.66 -11.66 3.94
C VAL A 29 7.86 -12.38 2.62
N THR A 30 7.27 -13.56 2.50
CA THR A 30 7.21 -14.30 1.24
C THR A 30 5.76 -14.45 0.83
N THR A 31 5.42 -14.08 -0.39
CA THR A 31 4.07 -14.19 -0.93
C THR A 31 4.10 -14.62 -2.38
N THR A 32 3.04 -15.28 -2.84
CA THR A 32 2.80 -15.52 -4.26
C THR A 32 1.62 -14.67 -4.70
N SER A 33 1.92 -13.59 -5.41
CA SER A 33 0.90 -12.73 -5.99
C SER A 33 0.36 -13.31 -7.30
N LYS A 34 -0.94 -13.11 -7.57
CA LYS A 34 -1.56 -13.46 -8.85
C LYS A 34 -2.04 -12.20 -9.54
N GLN A 35 -1.65 -12.03 -10.80
CA GLN A 35 -2.09 -10.92 -11.63
C GLN A 35 -2.95 -11.43 -12.78
N LEU A 36 -4.07 -10.75 -13.04
CA LEU A 36 -4.92 -10.99 -14.20
C LEU A 36 -5.14 -9.66 -14.91
N GLY A 37 -4.75 -9.59 -16.18
CA GLY A 37 -5.04 -8.47 -17.05
C GLY A 37 -5.99 -8.90 -18.16
N LEU A 38 -7.08 -8.17 -18.34
CA LEU A 38 -8.05 -8.35 -19.43
C LEU A 38 -8.03 -7.10 -20.30
N TYR A 39 -8.12 -7.25 -21.61
CA TYR A 39 -8.18 -6.11 -22.51
C TYR A 39 -9.10 -6.36 -23.69
N ILE A 40 -9.70 -5.28 -24.17
CA ILE A 40 -10.39 -5.22 -25.45
C ILE A 40 -9.99 -3.90 -26.12
N GLN A 41 -9.76 -3.96 -27.43
CA GLN A 41 -9.49 -2.81 -28.26
C GLN A 41 -10.10 -3.06 -29.63
N ASP A 42 -10.61 -1.99 -30.22
CA ASP A 42 -11.20 -2.00 -31.55
C ASP A 42 -10.84 -0.71 -32.29
N ASP A 43 -10.70 -0.83 -33.59
CA ASP A 43 -10.47 0.29 -34.50
C ASP A 43 -11.68 0.40 -35.41
N TRP A 44 -12.46 1.46 -35.22
CA TRP A 44 -13.75 1.63 -35.86
C TRP A 44 -13.70 2.75 -36.90
N ASP A 45 -13.79 2.36 -38.16
CA ASP A 45 -14.03 3.28 -39.27
C ASP A 45 -15.50 3.73 -39.24
N VAL A 46 -15.72 4.93 -38.70
CA VAL A 46 -17.06 5.52 -38.61
C VAL A 46 -17.54 5.95 -40.00
N ASN A 47 -16.63 6.44 -40.84
CA ASN A 47 -16.81 6.75 -42.25
C ASN A 47 -15.45 6.87 -42.94
N ASP A 48 -15.44 7.15 -44.25
CA ASP A 48 -14.24 7.29 -45.09
C ASP A 48 -13.23 8.37 -44.62
N LYS A 49 -13.60 9.20 -43.63
CA LYS A 49 -12.78 10.29 -43.09
C LYS A 49 -12.48 10.15 -41.62
N LEU A 50 -13.24 9.38 -40.85
CA LEU A 50 -13.13 9.32 -39.40
C LEU A 50 -12.96 7.88 -38.94
N GLN A 51 -11.84 7.62 -38.28
CA GLN A 51 -11.58 6.39 -37.58
C GLN A 51 -11.39 6.67 -36.09
N LEU A 52 -11.97 5.82 -35.25
CA LEU A 52 -11.85 5.85 -33.80
C LEU A 52 -11.05 4.64 -33.34
N ASN A 53 -10.09 4.85 -32.44
CA ASN A 53 -9.32 3.78 -31.80
C ASN A 53 -9.79 3.71 -30.34
N ILE A 54 -10.51 2.66 -29.96
CA ILE A 54 -11.16 2.58 -28.65
C ILE A 54 -10.66 1.34 -27.94
N GLY A 55 -10.29 1.46 -26.67
CA GLY A 55 -9.97 0.29 -25.87
C GLY A 55 -10.11 0.51 -24.38
N VAL A 56 -10.21 -0.61 -23.68
CA VAL A 56 -10.16 -0.65 -22.23
C VAL A 56 -9.33 -1.85 -21.79
N ARG A 57 -8.51 -1.62 -20.79
CA ARG A 57 -7.80 -2.67 -20.08
C ARG A 57 -8.24 -2.67 -18.61
N TRP A 58 -8.43 -3.85 -18.05
CA TRP A 58 -8.63 -4.03 -16.62
C TRP A 58 -7.48 -4.87 -16.07
N ASP A 59 -6.92 -4.43 -14.94
CA ASP A 59 -5.89 -5.16 -14.22
C ASP A 59 -6.35 -5.46 -12.78
N GLY A 60 -6.25 -6.73 -12.37
CA GLY A 60 -6.47 -7.16 -11.00
C GLY A 60 -5.25 -7.85 -10.44
N GLU A 61 -4.87 -7.54 -9.20
CA GLU A 61 -3.75 -8.17 -8.52
C GLU A 61 -4.13 -8.67 -7.13
N LYS A 62 -3.99 -9.97 -6.90
CA LYS A 62 -4.18 -10.60 -5.58
C LYS A 62 -2.84 -10.78 -4.89
N ILE A 63 -2.67 -10.16 -3.72
CA ILE A 63 -1.46 -10.26 -2.90
C ILE A 63 -1.82 -10.85 -1.52
N PRO A 64 -1.65 -12.17 -1.31
CA PRO A 64 -2.02 -12.84 -0.07
C PRO A 64 -1.39 -12.23 1.20
N SER A 65 -0.10 -11.91 1.18
CA SER A 65 0.56 -11.26 2.33
C SER A 65 -0.11 -9.96 2.78
N TYR A 66 -0.77 -9.22 1.89
CA TYR A 66 -1.53 -8.05 2.28
C TYR A 66 -2.93 -8.42 2.78
N LEU A 67 -3.65 -9.29 2.05
CA LEU A 67 -5.04 -9.64 2.31
C LEU A 67 -5.24 -10.46 3.58
N ASP A 68 -4.32 -11.39 3.83
CA ASP A 68 -4.40 -12.37 4.91
C ASP A 68 -3.64 -11.90 6.16
N ASN A 69 -3.12 -10.66 6.16
CA ASN A 69 -2.39 -10.09 7.27
C ASN A 69 -3.25 -10.03 8.53
N VAL A 70 -2.69 -10.46 9.67
CA VAL A 70 -3.33 -10.35 10.97
C VAL A 70 -2.45 -9.48 11.84
N THR A 71 -3.02 -8.42 12.42
CA THR A 71 -2.31 -7.60 13.39
C THR A 71 -1.95 -8.47 14.60
N PRO A 72 -0.69 -8.49 15.06
CA PRO A 72 -0.27 -9.36 16.15
C PRO A 72 -1.14 -9.16 17.42
N PRO A 73 -1.56 -10.23 18.10
CA PRO A 73 -2.46 -10.15 19.25
C PRO A 73 -1.95 -9.23 20.37
N GLU A 74 -0.64 -9.18 20.59
CA GLU A 74 0.01 -8.31 21.57
C GLU A 74 -0.11 -6.83 21.23
N VAL A 75 -0.09 -6.48 19.93
CA VAL A 75 -0.33 -5.10 19.47
C VAL A 75 -1.79 -4.75 19.70
N VAL A 76 -2.72 -5.64 19.33
CA VAL A 76 -4.16 -5.44 19.57
C VAL A 76 -4.44 -5.31 21.07
N ALA A 77 -3.82 -6.12 21.91
CA ALA A 77 -3.96 -6.06 23.36
C ALA A 77 -3.40 -4.76 23.93
N ALA A 78 -2.26 -4.27 23.43
CA ALA A 78 -1.70 -2.99 23.85
C ALA A 78 -2.61 -1.80 23.48
N LEU A 79 -3.20 -1.82 22.28
CA LEU A 79 -4.14 -0.78 21.83
C LEU A 79 -5.45 -0.76 22.63
N ASN A 80 -5.90 -1.93 23.10
CA ASN A 80 -7.05 -2.09 23.97
C ASN A 80 -6.70 -2.05 25.47
N GLY A 81 -5.43 -1.82 25.80
CA GLY A 81 -4.95 -1.71 27.17
C GLY A 81 -5.28 -0.35 27.80
N PRO A 82 -5.15 -0.22 29.14
CA PRO A 82 -5.27 1.06 29.81
C PRO A 82 -4.25 2.05 29.24
N GLY A 83 -4.66 3.32 29.09
CA GLY A 83 -3.76 4.37 28.61
C GLY A 83 -2.55 4.59 29.52
N THR A 84 -1.56 5.34 29.04
CA THR A 84 -0.33 5.64 29.79
C THR A 84 -0.53 6.55 31.01
N ASP A 85 -1.71 7.18 31.13
CA ASP A 85 -2.08 8.01 32.27
C ASP A 85 -2.94 7.20 33.25
N PRO A 86 -2.45 6.89 34.46
CA PRO A 86 -3.20 6.14 35.47
C PRO A 86 -4.44 6.88 35.98
N ALA A 87 -4.61 8.18 35.70
CA ALA A 87 -5.82 8.94 36.03
C ALA A 87 -6.95 8.72 34.99
N VAL A 88 -6.66 8.11 33.84
CA VAL A 88 -7.62 7.92 32.75
C VAL A 88 -8.01 6.44 32.68
N SER A 89 -9.24 6.13 33.09
CA SER A 89 -9.79 4.76 33.05
C SER A 89 -10.12 4.24 31.64
N ALA A 90 -10.00 5.09 30.61
CA ALA A 90 -10.26 4.73 29.23
C ALA A 90 -9.03 4.07 28.59
N THR A 91 -9.27 3.05 27.77
CA THR A 91 -8.26 2.40 26.93
C THR A 91 -7.64 3.37 25.93
N TYR A 92 -6.48 3.04 25.39
CA TYR A 92 -5.86 3.86 24.35
C TYR A 92 -6.75 4.02 23.11
N ALA A 93 -7.43 2.95 22.69
CA ALA A 93 -8.44 2.98 21.62
C ALA A 93 -9.58 3.97 21.89
N GLU A 94 -10.15 3.96 23.10
CA GLU A 94 -11.24 4.89 23.48
C GLU A 94 -10.78 6.35 23.51
N GLN A 95 -9.53 6.61 23.87
CA GLN A 95 -8.95 7.95 23.84
C GLN A 95 -8.77 8.47 22.41
N LEU A 96 -8.31 7.62 21.49
CA LEU A 96 -8.20 7.96 20.07
C LEU A 96 -9.56 8.20 19.41
N ALA A 97 -10.57 7.40 19.79
CA ALA A 97 -11.93 7.55 19.28
C ALA A 97 -12.52 8.94 19.61
N LYS A 98 -12.20 9.51 20.78
CA LYS A 98 -12.59 10.90 21.14
C LYS A 98 -11.97 11.95 20.21
N GLY A 99 -10.83 11.65 19.60
CA GLY A 99 -10.18 12.46 18.58
C GLY A 99 -10.64 12.18 17.15
N GLY A 100 -11.62 11.30 16.95
CA GLY A 100 -12.14 10.92 15.64
C GLY A 100 -11.37 9.80 14.94
N VAL A 101 -10.50 9.08 15.65
CA VAL A 101 -9.74 7.93 15.12
C VAL A 101 -10.30 6.64 15.69
N ASP A 102 -11.01 5.85 14.88
CA ASP A 102 -11.37 4.47 15.23
C ASP A 102 -10.21 3.54 14.86
N ILE A 103 -9.62 2.90 15.87
CA ILE A 103 -8.48 2.02 15.65
C ILE A 103 -8.86 0.72 14.92
N ASN A 104 -10.13 0.33 14.94
CA ASN A 104 -10.61 -0.87 14.27
C ASN A 104 -10.49 -0.77 12.74
N ASP A 105 -10.41 0.44 12.19
CA ASP A 105 -10.16 0.68 10.77
C ASP A 105 -8.71 0.31 10.36
N TYR A 106 -7.80 0.21 11.33
CA TYR A 106 -6.37 -0.05 11.11
C TYR A 106 -5.93 -1.43 11.62
N ILE A 107 -6.81 -2.18 12.28
CA ILE A 107 -6.53 -3.54 12.74
C ILE A 107 -6.93 -4.54 11.64
N SER A 108 -5.97 -5.34 11.20
CA SER A 108 -6.21 -6.39 10.21
C SER A 108 -6.53 -7.72 10.90
N ASN A 109 -7.56 -8.42 10.45
CA ASN A 109 -7.99 -9.71 10.98
C ASN A 109 -7.81 -10.86 9.99
N GLY A 110 -7.06 -10.62 8.91
CA GLY A 110 -6.80 -11.56 7.83
C GLY A 110 -7.97 -11.76 6.87
N ARG A 111 -9.07 -11.02 7.03
CA ARG A 111 -10.28 -11.14 6.18
C ARG A 111 -10.95 -9.80 5.86
N ASN A 112 -10.55 -8.71 6.51
CA ASN A 112 -11.16 -7.39 6.34
C ASN A 112 -10.50 -6.56 5.22
N ARG A 113 -9.37 -6.99 4.67
CA ARG A 113 -8.73 -6.35 3.52
C ARG A 113 -9.26 -6.90 2.21
N LYS A 114 -9.43 -6.03 1.23
CA LYS A 114 -9.97 -6.38 -0.09
C LYS A 114 -8.93 -6.17 -1.17
N GLN A 115 -8.98 -7.04 -2.18
CA GLN A 115 -8.21 -6.86 -3.39
C GLN A 115 -8.68 -5.60 -4.11
N ASP A 116 -7.73 -4.82 -4.63
CA ASP A 116 -8.06 -3.73 -5.53
C ASP A 116 -8.45 -4.27 -6.92
N ASN A 117 -9.63 -3.87 -7.37
CA ASN A 117 -10.24 -4.28 -8.64
C ASN A 117 -10.73 -3.07 -9.45
N ASN A 118 -10.36 -1.84 -9.09
CA ASN A 118 -10.87 -0.63 -9.74
C ASN A 118 -9.94 -0.07 -10.84
N ASN A 119 -8.95 -0.86 -11.26
CA ASN A 119 -7.93 -0.45 -12.23
C ASN A 119 -8.41 -0.64 -13.67
N PHE A 120 -9.37 0.20 -14.08
CA PHE A 120 -9.85 0.27 -15.46
C PHE A 120 -9.12 1.37 -16.22
N ALA A 121 -8.27 0.98 -17.16
CA ALA A 121 -7.44 1.82 -18.02
C ALA A 121 -8.10 2.02 -19.40
N PRO A 122 -9.01 3.00 -19.58
CA PRO A 122 -9.55 3.35 -20.87
C PRO A 122 -8.53 4.08 -21.74
N ARG A 123 -8.65 3.91 -23.05
CA ARG A 123 -7.91 4.63 -24.09
C ARG A 123 -8.86 4.98 -25.23
N LEU A 124 -8.74 6.20 -25.72
CA LEU A 124 -9.52 6.72 -26.82
C LEU A 124 -8.59 7.51 -27.74
N GLY A 125 -8.60 7.18 -29.02
CA GLY A 125 -7.92 7.89 -30.07
C GLY A 125 -8.85 8.15 -31.24
N PHE A 126 -8.46 9.09 -32.10
CA PHE A 126 -9.14 9.38 -33.35
C PHE A 126 -8.13 9.77 -34.43
N SER A 127 -8.50 9.54 -35.67
CA SER A 127 -7.90 10.11 -36.86
C SER A 127 -9.00 10.66 -37.75
N TYR A 128 -8.79 11.87 -38.28
CA TYR A 128 -9.72 12.56 -39.15
C TYR A 128 -9.01 13.06 -40.40
N ASP A 129 -9.37 12.51 -41.55
CA ASP A 129 -8.93 12.95 -42.87
C ASP A 129 -9.87 14.06 -43.39
N PHE A 130 -9.32 15.24 -43.63
CA PHE A 130 -10.10 16.37 -44.09
C PHE A 130 -10.65 16.18 -45.52
N ARG A 131 -9.89 15.53 -46.39
CA ARG A 131 -10.18 15.44 -47.83
C ARG A 131 -10.66 14.06 -48.26
N GLY A 132 -10.45 13.01 -47.46
CA GLY A 132 -10.77 11.63 -47.83
C GLY A 132 -9.78 11.05 -48.86
N ASP A 133 -8.60 11.67 -48.96
CA ASP A 133 -7.51 11.30 -49.86
C ASP A 133 -6.18 11.13 -49.11
N GLU A 134 -6.26 11.06 -47.78
CA GLU A 134 -5.17 10.89 -46.82
C GLU A 134 -4.10 12.00 -46.88
N SER A 135 -4.32 13.07 -47.67
CA SER A 135 -3.32 14.13 -47.87
C SER A 135 -3.21 15.10 -46.69
N LEU A 136 -4.23 15.14 -45.82
CA LEU A 136 -4.21 15.90 -44.57
C LEU A 136 -5.05 15.19 -43.51
N VAL A 137 -4.39 14.70 -42.48
CA VAL A 137 -5.01 13.98 -41.36
C VAL A 137 -4.69 14.66 -40.04
N LEU A 138 -5.72 14.91 -39.22
CA LEU A 138 -5.57 15.27 -37.81
C LEU A 138 -5.76 14.01 -36.96
N PHE A 139 -4.85 13.76 -36.02
CA PHE A 139 -4.98 12.65 -35.08
C PHE A 139 -4.70 13.10 -33.65
N GLY A 140 -5.26 12.35 -32.71
CA GLY A 140 -5.06 12.60 -31.29
C GLY A 140 -5.63 11.48 -30.43
N GLY A 141 -5.30 11.50 -29.14
CA GLY A 141 -5.83 10.53 -28.20
C GLY A 141 -5.48 10.83 -26.75
N ALA A 142 -6.17 10.15 -25.86
CA ALA A 142 -5.97 10.21 -24.41
C ALA A 142 -6.24 8.84 -23.78
N GLY A 143 -5.63 8.58 -22.64
CA GLY A 143 -5.88 7.35 -21.88
C GLY A 143 -5.47 7.49 -20.42
N ARG A 144 -5.88 6.50 -19.62
CA ARG A 144 -5.51 6.37 -18.22
C ARG A 144 -4.80 5.04 -18.00
N SER A 145 -3.77 5.05 -17.16
CA SER A 145 -3.02 3.85 -16.74
C SER A 145 -2.95 3.77 -15.22
N TYR A 146 -2.66 2.57 -14.71
CA TYR A 146 -2.50 2.30 -13.29
C TYR A 146 -1.17 1.61 -13.05
N ASP A 147 -0.51 1.99 -11.97
CA ASP A 147 0.70 1.37 -11.49
C ASP A 147 0.41 0.42 -10.33
N ARG A 148 1.35 -0.49 -10.10
CA ARG A 148 1.29 -1.46 -9.01
C ARG A 148 1.89 -0.88 -7.74
N ASN A 149 1.38 -1.34 -6.60
CA ASN A 149 2.04 -1.10 -5.32
C ASN A 149 3.34 -1.90 -5.25
N LEU A 150 4.42 -1.24 -4.83
CA LEU A 150 5.71 -1.88 -4.58
C LEU A 150 5.55 -2.96 -3.51
N PHE A 151 6.10 -4.15 -3.74
CA PHE A 151 6.01 -5.29 -2.82
C PHE A 151 6.51 -4.92 -1.41
N ASP A 152 7.56 -4.10 -1.32
CA ASP A 152 8.12 -3.61 -0.06
C ASP A 152 7.07 -2.88 0.80
N VAL A 153 6.26 -2.01 0.18
CA VAL A 153 5.16 -1.31 0.87
C VAL A 153 4.07 -2.29 1.31
N MET A 154 3.78 -3.31 0.50
CA MET A 154 2.75 -4.31 0.79
C MET A 154 3.16 -5.30 1.89
N GLY A 155 4.47 -5.50 2.10
CA GLY A 155 5.04 -6.32 3.20
C GLY A 155 5.46 -5.53 4.43
N LEU A 156 5.46 -4.19 4.36
CA LEU A 156 6.04 -3.31 5.37
C LEU A 156 5.47 -3.55 6.77
N GLU A 157 4.16 -3.73 6.89
CA GLU A 157 3.52 -3.93 8.19
C GLU A 157 4.01 -5.19 8.90
N GLN A 158 4.20 -6.28 8.15
CA GLN A 158 4.70 -7.54 8.69
C GLN A 158 6.17 -7.41 9.10
N ILE A 159 7.00 -6.84 8.23
CA ILE A 159 8.44 -6.67 8.50
C ILE A 159 8.68 -5.68 9.65
N LYS A 160 7.97 -4.55 9.67
CA LYS A 160 8.14 -3.52 10.68
C LYS A 160 7.64 -3.95 12.05
N SER A 161 6.56 -4.74 12.10
CA SER A 161 6.12 -5.35 13.36
C SER A 161 7.22 -6.25 13.93
N ALA A 162 7.86 -7.05 13.08
CA ALA A 162 8.90 -8.01 13.45
C ALA A 162 10.25 -7.38 13.87
N LEU A 163 10.43 -6.07 13.85
CA LEU A 163 11.74 -5.44 14.15
C LEU A 163 11.68 -4.37 15.26
N ALA A 164 10.66 -4.42 16.12
CA ALA A 164 10.51 -3.46 17.22
C ALA A 164 11.74 -3.48 18.17
N GLN A 165 12.35 -2.31 18.39
CA GLN A 165 13.49 -2.16 19.31
C GLN A 165 13.04 -2.17 20.76
N TYR A 166 13.53 -3.13 21.55
CA TYR A 166 13.43 -3.06 23.00
C TYR A 166 14.65 -2.33 23.57
N THR A 167 14.40 -1.33 24.41
CA THR A 167 15.41 -0.80 25.34
C THR A 167 15.08 -1.37 26.71
N ILE A 168 15.79 -2.42 27.12
CA ILE A 168 15.78 -2.84 28.53
C ILE A 168 16.65 -1.82 29.26
N ARG A 169 16.06 -1.11 30.22
CA ARG A 169 16.78 -0.22 31.14
C ARG A 169 16.99 -0.92 32.47
#